data_AF-A0A069ASF4-F1
#
_entry.id   AF-A0A069ASF4-F1
#
_cell.length_a   1.000
_cell.length_b   1.000
_cell.length_c   1.000
_cell.angle_alpha   90.00
_cell.angle_beta   90.00
_cell.angle_gamma   90.00
#
_symmetry.space_group_name_H-M   'P 1'
#
loop_
_entity.id
_entity.type
_entity.pdbx_description
1 polymer ?
#
loop_
_entity_poly.entity_id
_entity_poly.type
_entity_poly.pdbx_seq_one_letter_code
_entity_poly.pdbx_strand_id
1 'polypeptide(L)'
;MRKILEKYPNGCFDMIFADPPYFLSNDGFSCQNGQMVSVNKGNWDKSKGMAADLEFYEEWLRLCYALLNQTAQFGFAAHSIIFI
;
A
#
# COMPACT_ATOMS: atom_id res chain seq x y z
N MET A 1 1.54 -4.05 -8.72
CA MET A 1 1.51 -5.43 -8.21
C MET A 1 1.04 -6.47 -9.24
N ARG A 2 -0.16 -6.38 -9.86
CA ARG A 2 -0.65 -7.40 -10.82
C ARG A 2 0.35 -7.80 -11.92
N LYS A 3 0.91 -6.83 -12.63
CA LYS A 3 1.96 -7.06 -13.67
C LYS A 3 3.21 -7.75 -13.14
N ILE A 4 3.54 -7.55 -11.87
CA ILE A 4 4.71 -8.19 -11.23
C ILE A 4 4.35 -9.64 -10.90
N LEU A 5 3.14 -9.87 -10.38
CA LEU A 5 2.64 -11.21 -10.08
C LEU A 5 2.51 -12.07 -11.34
N GLU A 6 2.13 -11.48 -12.48
CA GLU A 6 2.12 -12.17 -13.79
C GLU A 6 3.52 -12.68 -14.17
N LYS A 7 4.57 -11.93 -13.85
CA LYS A 7 5.96 -12.30 -14.13
C LYS A 7 6.53 -13.28 -13.10
N TYR A 8 6.07 -13.19 -11.85
CA TYR A 8 6.54 -13.99 -10.72
C TYR A 8 5.33 -14.60 -9.98
N PRO A 9 4.66 -15.62 -10.58
CA PRO A 9 3.41 -16.16 -10.05
C PRO A 9 3.57 -16.86 -8.69
N ASN A 10 4.78 -17.28 -8.34
CA ASN A 10 5.10 -17.95 -7.08
C ASN A 10 5.67 -17.00 -6.01
N GLY A 11 5.62 -15.69 -6.26
CA GLY A 11 6.35 -14.70 -5.48
C GLY A 11 7.84 -14.70 -5.82
N CYS A 12 8.50 -13.60 -5.48
CA CYS A 12 9.95 -13.43 -5.67
C CYS A 12 10.61 -12.50 -4.65
N PHE A 13 9.84 -11.92 -3.73
CA PHE A 13 10.35 -10.93 -2.77
C PHE A 13 10.42 -11.53 -1.37
N ASP A 14 11.50 -11.24 -0.66
CA ASP A 14 11.63 -11.65 0.74
C ASP A 14 10.99 -10.63 1.70
N MET A 15 10.80 -9.39 1.26
CA MET A 15 10.24 -8.30 2.06
C MET A 15 9.58 -7.23 1.17
N ILE A 16 8.51 -6.60 1.67
CA ILE A 16 7.82 -5.50 0.98
C ILE A 16 7.68 -4.31 1.94
N PHE A 17 8.20 -3.16 1.53
CA PHE A 17 7.93 -1.86 2.17
C PHE A 17 6.95 -1.08 1.29
N ALA A 18 5.90 -0.53 1.88
CA ALA A 18 4.86 0.18 1.14
C ALA A 18 4.35 1.41 1.90
N ASP A 19 4.22 2.51 1.17
CA ASP A 19 3.52 3.73 1.60
C ASP A 19 2.25 3.88 0.72
N PRO A 20 1.10 3.31 1.15
CA PRO A 20 -0.13 3.34 0.38
C PRO A 20 -0.79 4.73 0.29
N PRO A 21 -1.62 5.02 -0.72
CA PRO A 21 -2.48 6.20 -0.69
C PRO A 21 -3.34 6.14 0.56
N TYR A 22 -3.32 7.20 1.35
CA TYR A 22 -4.13 7.32 2.56
C TYR A 22 -5.52 7.89 2.28
N PHE A 23 -5.77 8.29 1.03
CA PHE A 23 -7.04 8.85 0.58
C PHE A 23 -7.41 10.16 1.29
N LEU A 24 -6.42 11.02 1.52
CA LEU A 24 -6.57 12.25 2.32
C LEU A 24 -6.78 13.52 1.49
N SER A 25 -6.68 13.45 0.16
CA SER A 25 -6.82 14.59 -0.76
C SER A 25 -8.28 15.02 -0.97
N ASN A 26 -9.02 15.27 0.11
CA ASN A 26 -10.46 15.55 0.10
C ASN A 26 -10.77 17.03 0.40
N ASP A 27 -10.01 17.95 -0.20
CA ASP A 27 -10.21 19.42 -0.13
C ASP A 27 -10.10 20.04 1.28
N GLY A 28 -9.43 19.33 2.20
CA GLY A 28 -9.08 19.85 3.52
C GLY A 28 -7.85 20.76 3.52
N PHE A 29 -7.45 21.18 4.72
CA PHE A 29 -6.21 21.92 4.95
C PHE A 29 -5.44 21.34 6.14
N SER A 30 -4.13 21.53 6.13
CA SER A 30 -3.23 21.21 7.23
C SER A 30 -2.42 22.45 7.63
N CYS A 31 -1.80 22.43 8.80
CA CYS A 31 -0.90 23.48 9.26
C CYS A 31 0.54 22.99 9.12
N GLN A 32 1.30 23.64 8.24
CA GLN A 32 2.73 23.39 8.06
C GLN A 32 3.48 24.67 8.38
N ASN A 33 4.37 24.62 9.39
CA ASN A 33 5.14 25.78 9.86
C ASN A 33 4.29 27.02 10.19
N GLY A 34 3.11 26.82 10.79
CA GLY A 34 2.18 27.90 11.12
C GLY A 34 1.39 28.45 9.93
N GLN A 35 1.51 27.85 8.75
CA GLN A 35 0.80 28.24 7.53
C GLN A 35 -0.26 27.21 7.14
N MET A 36 -1.42 27.72 6.68
CA MET A 36 -2.48 26.87 6.13
C MET A 36 -2.08 26.41 4.72
N VAL A 37 -2.00 25.09 4.54
CA VAL A 37 -1.66 24.46 3.27
C VAL A 37 -2.72 23.43 2.88
N SER A 38 -2.92 23.22 1.57
CA SER A 38 -3.86 22.21 1.10
C SER A 38 -3.36 20.79 1.39
N VAL A 39 -4.27 19.89 1.75
CA VAL A 39 -3.97 18.45 1.90
C VAL A 39 -3.95 17.71 0.56
N ASN A 40 -4.35 18.36 -0.53
CA ASN A 40 -4.51 17.72 -1.83
C ASN A 40 -3.14 17.43 -2.47
N LYS A 41 -2.74 16.16 -2.43
CA LYS A 41 -1.51 15.64 -3.06
C LYS A 41 -1.72 15.28 -4.52
N GLY A 42 -2.92 14.83 -4.88
CA GLY A 42 -3.28 14.49 -6.25
C GLY A 42 -4.55 13.64 -6.36
N ASN A 43 -5.03 13.45 -7.59
CA ASN A 43 -6.27 12.69 -7.85
C ASN A 43 -6.20 11.21 -7.42
N TRP A 44 -5.00 10.64 -7.32
CA TRP A 44 -4.79 9.26 -6.91
C TRP A 44 -4.97 9.04 -5.39
N ASP A 45 -4.92 10.11 -4.60
CA ASP A 45 -5.07 10.12 -3.15
C ASP A 45 -6.44 10.69 -2.72
N LYS A 46 -7.40 10.77 -3.65
CA LYS A 46 -8.79 11.12 -3.34
C LYS A 46 -9.55 9.89 -2.90
N SER A 47 -10.28 10.00 -1.79
CA SER A 47 -11.18 8.93 -1.36
C SER A 47 -12.29 8.71 -2.39
N LYS A 48 -12.63 7.43 -2.59
CA LYS A 48 -13.79 7.03 -3.41
C LYS A 48 -14.95 6.55 -2.54
N GLY A 49 -14.86 6.77 -1.22
CA GLY A 49 -15.78 6.27 -0.21
C GLY A 49 -15.23 5.03 0.49
N MET A 50 -15.65 4.86 1.75
CA MET A 50 -15.10 3.86 2.68
C MET A 50 -15.03 2.44 2.11
N ALA A 51 -16.09 1.99 1.42
CA ALA A 51 -16.13 0.64 0.85
C ALA A 51 -15.09 0.45 -0.26
N ALA A 52 -14.98 1.40 -1.19
CA ALA A 52 -14.03 1.34 -2.30
C ALA A 52 -12.57 1.45 -1.81
N ASP A 53 -12.33 2.30 -0.82
CA ASP A 53 -11.01 2.46 -0.21
C ASP A 53 -10.59 1.16 0.51
N LEU A 54 -11.51 0.51 1.24
CA LEU A 54 -11.27 -0.78 1.90
C LEU A 54 -10.98 -1.91 0.89
N GLU A 55 -11.80 -2.04 -0.16
CA GLU A 55 -11.58 -3.02 -1.23
C GLU A 55 -10.21 -2.86 -1.89
N PHE A 56 -9.74 -1.61 -2.06
CA PHE A 56 -8.41 -1.33 -2.56
C PHE A 56 -7.31 -1.87 -1.63
N TYR A 57 -7.40 -1.61 -0.32
CA TYR A 57 -6.42 -2.10 0.64
C TYR A 57 -6.41 -3.62 0.73
N GLU A 58 -7.58 -4.26 0.75
CA GLU A 58 -7.69 -5.72 0.78
C GLU A 58 -7.03 -6.37 -0.44
N GLU A 59 -7.37 -5.89 -1.64
CA GLU A 59 -6.79 -6.44 -2.86
C GLU A 59 -5.30 -6.16 -2.97
N TRP A 60 -4.84 -4.98 -2.53
CA TRP A 60 -3.41 -4.68 -2.52
C TRP A 60 -2.67 -5.60 -1.56
N LEU A 61 -3.13 -5.74 -0.32
CA LEU A 61 -2.50 -6.62 0.66
C LEU A 61 -2.43 -8.06 0.14
N ARG A 62 -3.52 -8.56 -0.45
CA ARG A 62 -3.56 -9.89 -1.07
C ARG A 62 -2.48 -10.06 -2.14
N LEU A 63 -2.29 -9.05 -2.99
CA LEU A 63 -1.26 -9.06 -4.03
C LEU A 63 0.16 -8.96 -3.44
N CYS A 64 0.37 -8.19 -2.36
CA CYS A 64 1.65 -8.16 -1.64
C CYS A 64 1.99 -9.55 -1.08
N TYR A 65 1.04 -10.19 -0.40
CA TYR A 65 1.22 -11.54 0.13
C TYR A 65 1.53 -12.57 -0.96
N ALA A 66 0.83 -12.51 -2.09
CA ALA A 66 1.09 -13.42 -3.22
C ALA A 66 2.50 -13.24 -3.83
N LEU A 67 3.10 -12.07 -3.66
CA LEU A 67 4.42 -11.74 -4.19
C LEU A 67 5.58 -12.10 -3.23
N LEU A 68 5.27 -12.42 -1.97
CA LEU A 68 6.28 -12.86 -1.01
C LEU A 68 6.70 -14.32 -1.30
N ASN A 69 8.00 -14.57 -1.19
CA ASN A 69 8.57 -15.92 -1.29
C ASN A 69 7.99 -16.81 -0.18
N GLN A 70 7.34 -17.90 -0.57
CA GLN A 70 6.72 -18.85 0.38
C GLN A 70 7.70 -19.92 0.91
N THR A 71 8.94 -19.93 0.43
CA THR A 71 9.96 -20.97 0.71
C THR A 71 10.69 -20.81 2.05
N ALA A 72 10.49 -19.73 2.80
CA ALA A 72 11.07 -19.57 4.15
C ALA A 72 10.26 -20.30 5.25
N GLN A 73 9.81 -21.51 4.97
CA GLN A 73 9.00 -22.31 5.89
C GLN A 73 9.82 -22.99 7.00
N PHE A 74 11.15 -22.86 7.01
CA PHE A 74 12.03 -23.41 8.05
C PHE A 74 13.00 -22.35 8.58
N GLY A 75 12.57 -21.65 9.63
CA GLY A 75 13.43 -20.86 10.51
C GLY A 75 13.54 -19.38 10.14
N PHE A 76 12.71 -18.54 10.79
CA PHE A 76 12.88 -17.09 10.97
C PHE A 76 13.38 -16.32 9.72
N ALA A 77 12.51 -16.11 8.73
CA ALA A 77 12.63 -14.96 7.82
C ALA A 77 11.38 -14.10 7.96
N ALA A 78 11.56 -12.81 8.20
CA ALA A 78 10.50 -11.86 8.46
C ALA A 78 9.60 -11.69 7.22
N HIS A 79 8.46 -12.37 7.19
CA HIS A 79 7.36 -12.10 6.24
C HIS A 79 6.65 -10.78 6.61
N SER A 80 7.41 -9.70 6.64
CA SER A 80 6.92 -8.41 7.10
C SER A 80 6.56 -7.55 5.90
N ILE A 81 5.28 -7.22 5.78
CA ILE A 81 4.85 -6.03 5.06
C ILE A 81 5.01 -4.88 6.06
N ILE A 82 5.89 -3.93 5.75
CA ILE A 82 6.08 -2.74 6.60
C ILE A 82 5.41 -1.55 5.90
N PHE A 83 4.48 -0.93 6.61
CA PHE A 83 3.91 0.35 6.25
C PHE A 83 4.77 1.47 6.83
N ILE A 84 5.14 2.44 6.01
CA ILE A 84 5.99 3.59 6.39
C ILE A 84 5.22 4.91 6.27
#